data_AF-K1T010-F1
#
_entry.id   AF-K1T010-F1
#
_cell.length_a   1.000
_cell.length_b   1.000
_cell.length_c   1.000
_cell.angle_alpha   90.00
_cell.angle_beta   90.00
_cell.angle_gamma   90.00
#
_symmetry.space_group_name_H-M   'P 1'
#
loop_
_entity.id
_entity.type
_entity.pdbx_description
1 polymer ?
#
loop_
_entity_poly.entity_id
_entity_poly.type
_entity_poly.pdbx_seq_one_letter_code
_entity_poly.pdbx_strand_id
1 'polypeptide(L)' 'VQIADYVKNTFAGQFIKKIDRDKYTWEVELSNGLEIKFDRKFQVIDIDD' A
#
# COMPACT_ATOMS: atom_id res chain seq x y z
N VAL A 1 12.15 -4.56 2.24
CA VAL A 1 11.13 -3.64 1.70
C VAL A 1 9.80 -4.36 1.59
N GLN A 2 8.93 -4.21 2.58
CA GLN A 2 7.68 -4.99 2.72
C GLN A 2 6.47 -4.06 2.90
N ILE A 3 6.10 -3.24 1.92
CA ILE A 3 4.98 -2.27 2.00
C ILE A 3 5.26 -1.05 2.88
N ALA A 4 5.53 -1.20 4.19
CA ALA A 4 5.73 -0.06 5.08
C ALA A 4 6.91 0.84 4.66
N ASP A 5 8.02 0.23 4.26
CA ASP A 5 9.17 0.95 3.70
C ASP A 5 8.82 1.68 2.39
N TYR A 6 8.01 1.04 1.54
CA TYR A 6 7.56 1.63 0.28
C TYR A 6 6.69 2.86 0.56
N VAL A 7 5.71 2.73 1.45
CA VAL A 7 4.82 3.84 1.83
C VAL A 7 5.62 5.00 2.41
N LYS A 8 6.53 4.72 3.36
CA LYS A 8 7.35 5.76 4.01
C LYS A 8 8.27 6.50 3.03
N ASN A 9 8.85 5.80 2.06
CA ASN A 9 9.78 6.40 1.11
C ASN A 9 9.07 7.13 -0.04
N THR A 10 7.89 6.68 -0.44
CA THR A 10 7.16 7.22 -1.60
C THR A 10 6.13 8.29 -1.19
N PHE A 11 5.47 8.13 -0.04
CA PHE A 11 4.38 9.00 0.42
C PHE A 11 4.76 9.70 1.73
N ALA A 12 5.63 10.70 1.64
CA ALA A 12 6.11 11.44 2.79
C ALA A 12 4.96 12.07 3.59
N GLY A 13 4.98 11.89 4.91
CA GLY A 13 3.95 12.40 5.82
C GLY A 13 2.65 11.60 5.83
N GLN A 14 2.52 10.56 5.01
CA GLN A 14 1.39 9.64 5.06
C GLN A 14 1.71 8.43 5.92
N PHE A 15 0.67 7.87 6.54
CA PHE A 15 0.75 6.62 7.28
C PHE A 15 -0.29 5.64 6.79
N ILE A 16 -0.03 4.35 7.01
CA ILE A 16 -0.95 3.28 6.66
C ILE A 16 -2.13 3.34 7.65
N LYS A 17 -3.31 3.60 7.13
CA LYS A 17 -4.57 3.63 7.88
C LYS A 17 -5.20 2.24 7.96
N LYS A 18 -5.11 1.47 6.87
CA LYS A 18 -5.67 0.11 6.79
C LYS A 18 -4.79 -0.78 5.90
N ILE A 19 -4.75 -2.07 6.23
CA ILE A 19 -4.19 -3.12 5.38
C ILE A 19 -5.20 -4.25 5.31
N ASP A 20 -5.66 -4.55 4.10
CA ASP A 20 -6.41 -5.75 3.79
C ASP A 20 -5.57 -6.68 2.92
N ARG A 21 -5.82 -7.99 3.03
CA ARG A 21 -5.15 -8.98 2.19
C ARG A 21 -6.13 -10.03 1.71
N ASP A 22 -5.97 -10.43 0.46
CA ASP A 22 -6.61 -11.61 -0.08
C ASP A 22 -5.55 -12.68 -0.43
N LYS A 23 -5.96 -13.70 -1.19
CA LYS A 23 -5.07 -14.81 -1.57
C LYS A 23 -3.93 -14.38 -2.51
N TYR A 24 -4.06 -13.24 -3.18
CA TYR A 24 -3.22 -12.79 -4.27
C TYR A 24 -2.70 -11.36 -4.11
N THR A 25 -3.36 -10.52 -3.32
CA THR A 25 -3.03 -9.10 -3.21
C THR A 25 -2.99 -8.63 -1.77
N TRP A 26 -2.33 -7.49 -1.60
CA TRP A 26 -2.40 -6.65 -0.42
C TRP A 26 -2.97 -5.30 -0.85
N GLU A 27 -3.99 -4.82 -0.16
CA GLU A 27 -4.56 -3.50 -0.36
C GLU A 27 -4.23 -2.64 0.85
N VAL A 28 -3.74 -1.42 0.61
CA VAL A 28 -3.22 -0.53 1.63
C VAL A 28 -3.86 0.83 1.47
N GLU A 29 -4.65 1.23 2.45
CA GLU A 29 -5.26 2.56 2.51
C GLU A 29 -4.34 3.48 3.32
N LEU A 30 -4.01 4.64 2.76
CA LEU A 30 -3.21 5.68 3.41
C LEU A 30 -4.09 6.73 4.10
N SER A 31 -3.48 7.50 5.00
CA SER A 31 -4.14 8.57 5.75
C SER A 31 -4.78 9.67 4.91
N ASN A 32 -4.32 9.86 3.68
CA ASN A 32 -4.89 10.82 2.72
C ASN A 32 -6.00 10.24 1.83
N GLY A 33 -6.41 8.99 2.04
CA GLY A 33 -7.45 8.32 1.24
C GLY A 33 -6.91 7.44 0.13
N LEU A 34 -5.65 7.61 -0.28
CA LEU A 34 -5.05 6.85 -1.38
C LEU A 34 -4.97 5.36 -1.07
N GLU A 35 -5.39 4.53 -2.02
CA GLU A 35 -5.33 3.06 -1.95
C GLU A 35 -4.23 2.52 -2.86
N ILE A 36 -3.44 1.56 -2.35
CA ILE A 36 -2.34 0.94 -3.09
C ILE A 36 -2.52 -0.57 -3.06
N LYS A 37 -2.48 -1.21 -4.23
CA LYS A 37 -2.50 -2.67 -4.36
C LYS A 37 -1.13 -3.22 -4.70
N PHE A 38 -0.75 -4.26 -3.98
CA PHE A 38 0.48 -5.01 -4.20
C PHE A 38 0.16 -6.46 -4.56
N ASP A 39 0.98 -7.06 -5.43
CA ASP A 39 0.94 -8.50 -5.67
C ASP A 39 1.63 -9.30 -4.54
N ARG A 40 1.64 -10.63 -4.68
CA ARG A 40 2.31 -11.55 -3.72
C ARG A 40 3.82 -11.37 -3.61
N LYS A 41 4.44 -10.63 -4.53
CA LYS A 41 5.86 -10.29 -4.53
C LYS A 41 6.10 -8.88 -3.98
N PHE A 42 5.07 -8.23 -3.45
CA PHE A 42 5.09 -6.85 -2.96
C PHE A 42 5.43 -5.81 -4.04
N GLN A 43 5.12 -6.13 -5.30
CA GLN A 43 5.20 -5.19 -6.41
C GLN A 43 3.88 -4.43 -6.52
N VAL A 44 3.94 -3.12 -6.71
CA VAL A 44 2.74 -2.30 -6.94
C VAL A 44 2.13 -2.72 -8.27
N ILE A 45 0.84 -3.03 -8.24
CA ILE A 45 0.05 -3.36 -9.43
C ILE A 45 -1.05 -2.35 -9.69
N ASP A 46 -1.44 -1.56 -8.68
CA ASP A 46 -2.47 -0.53 -8.80
C ASP A 46 -2.33 0.56 -7.73
N ILE A 47 -2.73 1.79 -8.07
CA ILE A 47 -2.82 2.94 -7.16
C ILE A 47 -4.06 3.75 -7.56
N ASP A 48 -4.98 3.99 -6.62
CA ASP A 48 -6.23 4.73 -6.84
C ASP A 48 -6.53 5.69 -5.66
N ASP A 49 -7.44 6.65 -5.85
CA ASP A 49 -7.88 7.63 -4.84
C ASP A 49 -9.25 7.37 -4.19
#